data_AF-A0A6B9TGW4-F1
#
_entry.id   AF-A0A6B9TGW4-F1
#
_cell.length_a   1.000
_cell.length_b   1.000
_cell.length_c   1.000
_cell.angle_alpha   90.00
_cell.angle_beta   90.00
_cell.angle_gamma   90.00
#
_symmetry.space_group_name_H-M   'P 1'
#
loop_
_entity.id
_entity.type
_entity.pdbx_description
1 polymer ?
#
loop_
_entity_poly.entity_id
_entity_poly.type
_entity_poly.pdbx_seq_one_letter_code
_entity_poly.pdbx_strand_id
1 'polypeptide(L)'
;MSLVILRADNRDKILNALADLERHAGLRVMGRPRIMKPEIADKMAASILGGNLRTRSTVAAAVEVEEGDTETIMSVRRIHPPAHIIVVSSEYDEYEDLKEMFGTLKVLKGYYSYKKR
;
A
#
# COMPACT_ATOMS: atom_id res chain seq x y z
N MET A 1 5.62 9.74 8.07
CA MET A 1 4.50 9.23 7.26
C MET A 1 5.05 8.72 5.95
N SER A 2 4.47 7.63 5.46
CA SER A 2 4.89 6.96 4.24
C SER A 2 3.65 6.48 3.49
N LEU A 3 3.79 6.32 2.18
CA LEU A 3 2.74 5.83 1.30
C LEU A 3 3.00 4.36 0.97
N VAL A 4 1.95 3.57 0.99
CA VAL A 4 2.05 2.13 0.73
C VAL A 4 1.05 1.74 -0.34
N ILE A 5 1.54 1.05 -1.38
CA ILE A 5 0.73 0.43 -2.42
C ILE A 5 0.58 -1.06 -2.09
N LEU A 6 -0.66 -1.55 -2.12
CA LEU A 6 -1.00 -2.96 -2.03
C LEU A 6 -1.48 -3.47 -3.40
N ARG A 7 -0.85 -4.55 -3.88
CA ARG A 7 -1.13 -5.18 -5.17
C ARG A 7 -1.59 -6.62 -4.95
N ALA A 8 -2.73 -7.02 -5.52
CA ALA A 8 -3.24 -8.37 -5.38
C ALA A 8 -4.07 -8.83 -6.60
N ASP A 9 -4.42 -10.11 -6.61
CA ASP A 9 -5.29 -10.76 -7.59
C ASP A 9 -6.78 -10.76 -7.18
N ASN A 10 -7.09 -10.39 -5.94
CA ASN A 10 -8.46 -10.17 -5.48
C ASN A 10 -8.52 -9.21 -4.29
N ARG A 11 -9.73 -8.69 -4.03
CA ARG A 11 -9.99 -7.68 -3.01
C ARG A 11 -9.78 -8.18 -1.58
N ASP A 12 -10.06 -9.45 -1.31
CA ASP A 12 -9.94 -10.00 0.05
C ASP A 12 -8.49 -10.03 0.50
N LYS A 13 -7.55 -10.32 -0.41
CA LYS A 13 -6.12 -10.23 -0.12
C LYS A 13 -5.68 -8.81 0.22
N ILE A 14 -6.26 -7.77 -0.41
CA ILE A 14 -5.98 -6.37 -0.05
C ILE A 14 -6.47 -6.09 1.37
N LEU A 15 -7.70 -6.49 1.71
CA LEU A 15 -8.29 -6.25 3.03
C LEU A 15 -7.53 -6.99 4.14
N ASN A 16 -7.16 -8.24 3.89
CA ASN A 16 -6.35 -9.03 4.82
C ASN A 16 -4.96 -8.45 4.99
N ALA A 17 -4.29 -8.03 3.91
CA ALA A 17 -2.98 -7.39 4.00
C ALA A 17 -3.03 -6.06 4.76
N LEU A 18 -4.08 -5.26 4.62
CA LEU A 18 -4.29 -4.05 5.43
C LEU A 18 -4.43 -4.40 6.92
N ALA A 19 -5.13 -5.48 7.25
CA ALA A 19 -5.20 -5.96 8.63
C ALA A 19 -3.84 -6.44 9.14
N ASP A 20 -3.04 -7.09 8.30
CA ASP A 20 -1.68 -7.52 8.64
C ASP A 20 -0.74 -6.32 8.88
N LEU A 21 -0.88 -5.24 8.10
CA LEU A 21 -0.11 -4.00 8.32
C LEU A 21 -0.33 -3.46 9.74
N GLU A 22 -1.58 -3.41 10.20
CA GLU A 22 -1.89 -2.89 11.53
C GLU A 22 -1.58 -3.88 12.66
N ARG A 23 -1.94 -5.15 12.49
CA ARG A 23 -1.89 -6.16 13.57
C ARG A 23 -0.53 -6.81 13.72
N HIS A 24 0.17 -7.02 12.60
CA HIS A 24 1.39 -7.82 12.56
C HIS A 24 2.62 -6.97 12.27
N ALA A 25 2.52 -5.99 11.36
CA ALA A 25 3.60 -5.01 11.15
C ALA A 25 3.55 -3.84 12.15
N GLY A 26 2.47 -3.71 12.92
CA GLY A 26 2.33 -2.70 13.97
C GLY A 26 2.10 -1.27 13.48
N LEU A 27 2.00 -1.08 12.15
CA LEU A 27 1.86 0.23 11.51
C LEU A 27 0.51 0.87 11.82
N ARG A 28 0.46 2.20 11.79
CA ARG A 28 -0.79 2.94 11.97
C ARG A 28 -1.29 3.49 10.65
N VAL A 29 -2.31 2.85 10.10
CA VAL A 29 -3.03 3.35 8.92
C VAL A 29 -3.69 4.69 9.22
N MET A 30 -3.38 5.68 8.39
CA MET A 30 -3.93 7.02 8.43
C MET A 30 -5.11 7.14 7.47
N GLY A 31 -6.23 7.63 7.99
CA GLY A 31 -7.44 7.83 7.19
C GLY A 31 -8.06 6.53 6.69
N ARG A 32 -8.50 6.52 5.42
CA ARG A 32 -9.08 5.32 4.78
C ARG A 32 -8.25 4.94 3.56
N PRO A 33 -7.93 3.65 3.38
CA PRO A 33 -7.31 3.16 2.17
C PRO A 33 -8.12 3.52 0.93
N ARG A 34 -7.43 3.75 -0.18
CA ARG A 34 -8.00 4.20 -1.44
C ARG A 34 -7.80 3.16 -2.53
N ILE A 35 -8.81 2.96 -3.37
CA ILE A 35 -8.73 2.07 -4.53
C ILE A 35 -8.00 2.81 -5.65
N MET A 36 -6.98 2.17 -6.23
CA MET A 36 -6.25 2.67 -7.39
C MET A 36 -6.40 1.72 -8.57
N LYS A 37 -6.16 2.23 -9.78
CA LYS A 37 -6.14 1.39 -10.99
C LYS A 37 -4.95 0.42 -10.92
N PRO A 38 -5.15 -0.90 -11.12
CA PRO A 38 -4.07 -1.89 -11.06
C PRO A 38 -2.92 -1.58 -12.00
N GLU A 39 -3.20 -1.01 -13.17
CA GLU A 39 -2.19 -0.67 -14.18
C GLU A 39 -1.25 0.45 -13.70
N ILE A 40 -1.79 1.41 -12.94
CA ILE A 40 -1.01 2.49 -12.34
C ILE A 40 -0.13 1.93 -11.21
N ALA A 41 -0.71 1.08 -10.36
CA ALA A 41 0.00 0.45 -9.25
C ALA A 41 1.15 -0.43 -9.74
N ASP A 42 0.90 -1.21 -10.80
CA ASP A 42 1.91 -2.05 -11.43
C ASP A 42 3.01 -1.20 -12.07
N LYS A 43 2.67 -0.08 -12.74
CA LYS A 43 3.67 0.82 -13.32
C LYS A 43 4.57 1.43 -12.24
N MET A 44 3.99 1.97 -11.16
CA MET A 44 4.76 2.53 -10.04
C MET A 44 5.65 1.46 -9.39
N ALA A 45 5.10 0.27 -9.14
CA ALA A 45 5.86 -0.82 -8.55
C ALA A 45 7.00 -1.31 -9.46
N ALA A 46 6.80 -1.38 -10.77
CA ALA A 46 7.86 -1.75 -11.72
C ALA A 46 9.01 -0.73 -11.70
N SER A 47 8.67 0.56 -11.64
CA SER A 47 9.63 1.65 -11.59
C SER A 47 10.45 1.62 -10.31
N ILE A 48 9.79 1.55 -9.15
CA ILE A 48 10.45 1.47 -7.83
C ILE A 48 11.34 0.23 -7.71
N LEU A 49 10.90 -0.91 -8.23
CA LEU A 49 11.66 -2.16 -8.20
C LEU A 49 12.73 -2.26 -9.31
N GLY A 50 12.84 -1.27 -10.20
CA GLY A 50 13.84 -1.22 -11.26
C GLY A 50 13.72 -2.34 -12.30
N GLY A 51 12.50 -2.85 -12.57
CA GLY A 51 12.34 -3.96 -13.50
C GLY A 51 10.91 -4.43 -13.77
N ASN A 52 10.79 -5.40 -14.68
CA ASN A 52 9.51 -5.98 -15.04
C ASN A 52 8.92 -6.80 -13.88
N LEU A 53 7.64 -6.56 -13.61
CA LEU A 53 6.89 -7.34 -12.64
C LEU A 53 6.60 -8.74 -13.17
N ARG A 54 6.86 -9.76 -12.35
CA ARG A 54 6.53 -11.17 -12.67
C ARG A 54 5.03 -11.42 -12.76
N THR A 55 4.24 -10.67 -11.99
CA THR A 55 2.79 -10.79 -11.91
C THR A 55 2.13 -9.42 -12.01
N ARG A 56 0.98 -9.39 -12.69
CA ARG A 56 0.11 -8.21 -12.74
C ARG A 56 -0.94 -8.27 -11.64
N SER A 57 -1.30 -7.12 -11.10
CA SER A 57 -2.41 -7.02 -10.16
C SER A 57 -3.74 -6.92 -10.91
N THR A 58 -4.80 -7.48 -10.32
CA THR A 58 -6.18 -7.26 -10.79
C THR A 58 -6.90 -6.25 -9.92
N VAL A 59 -6.41 -6.04 -8.69
CA VAL A 59 -6.86 -5.00 -7.77
C VAL A 59 -5.65 -4.37 -7.09
N ALA A 60 -5.76 -3.07 -6.84
CA ALA A 60 -4.75 -2.34 -6.10
C ALA A 60 -5.37 -1.30 -5.17
N ALA A 61 -4.67 -1.02 -4.08
CA ALA A 61 -5.02 0.03 -3.15
C ALA A 61 -3.78 0.80 -2.70
N ALA A 62 -4.00 2.04 -2.28
CA ALA A 62 -3.00 2.87 -1.64
C ALA A 62 -3.45 3.21 -0.21
N VAL A 63 -2.51 3.35 0.70
CA VAL A 63 -2.76 3.74 2.08
C VAL A 63 -1.62 4.61 2.61
N GLU A 64 -1.96 5.59 3.43
CA GLU A 64 -0.99 6.36 4.20
C GLU A 64 -0.78 5.67 5.55
N VAL A 65 0.46 5.59 6.01
CA VAL A 65 0.78 5.15 7.37
C VAL A 65 1.55 6.26 8.10
N GLU A 66 1.39 6.34 9.42
CA GLU A 66 2.03 7.38 10.23
C GLU A 66 3.56 7.26 10.20
N GLU A 67 4.06 6.03 10.24
CA GLU A 67 5.47 5.69 10.30
C GLU A 67 6.24 6.20 9.08
N GLY A 68 7.53 6.50 9.28
CA GLY A 68 8.44 6.92 8.20
C GLY A 68 8.86 5.76 7.29
N ASP A 69 9.43 6.10 6.13
CA ASP A 69 9.76 5.12 5.07
C ASP A 69 10.59 3.93 5.59
N THR A 70 11.69 4.21 6.32
CA THR A 70 12.57 3.18 6.87
C THR A 70 11.86 2.25 7.85
N GLU A 71 11.06 2.81 8.76
CA GLU A 71 10.32 2.03 9.76
C GLU A 71 9.27 1.14 9.09
N THR A 72 8.50 1.71 8.16
CA THR A 72 7.51 0.98 7.36
C THR A 72 8.15 -0.18 6.60
N ILE A 73 9.26 0.05 5.91
CA ILE A 73 10.00 -1.01 5.19
C ILE A 73 10.43 -2.11 6.15
N MET A 74 11.04 -1.75 7.27
CA MET A 74 11.55 -2.73 8.25
C MET A 74 10.44 -3.53 8.91
N SER A 75 9.25 -2.95 9.10
CA SER A 75 8.08 -3.63 9.67
C SER A 75 7.40 -4.55 8.65
N VAL A 76 7.19 -4.08 7.41
CA VAL A 76 6.60 -4.88 6.33
C VAL A 76 7.47 -6.10 6.00
N ARG A 77 8.80 -5.97 6.03
CA ARG A 77 9.73 -7.09 5.78
C ARG A 77 9.61 -8.24 6.78
N ARG A 78 9.03 -8.03 7.97
CA ARG A 78 8.87 -9.05 9.02
C ARG A 78 7.58 -9.87 8.88
N ILE A 79 6.67 -9.47 8.01
CA ILE A 79 5.38 -10.12 7.81
C ILE A 79 5.29 -10.74 6.41
N HIS A 80 4.38 -11.69 6.24
CA HIS A 80 4.13 -12.38 4.97
C HIS A 80 2.67 -12.20 4.54
N PRO A 81 2.27 -10.97 4.19
CA PRO A 81 0.90 -10.65 3.85
C PRO A 81 0.49 -11.32 2.53
N PRO A 82 -0.82 -11.57 2.33
CA PRO A 82 -1.31 -12.21 1.11
C PRO A 82 -1.26 -11.29 -0.13
N ALA A 83 -1.13 -9.97 0.07
CA ALA A 83 -0.92 -9.00 -1.01
C ALA A 83 0.55 -8.59 -1.11
N HIS A 84 0.98 -8.20 -2.30
CA HIS A 84 2.31 -7.64 -2.50
C HIS A 84 2.33 -6.17 -2.06
N ILE A 85 3.14 -5.86 -1.06
CA ILE A 85 3.22 -4.55 -0.43
C ILE A 85 4.46 -3.81 -0.94
N ILE A 86 4.25 -2.62 -1.46
CA ILE A 86 5.30 -1.72 -1.93
C ILE A 86 5.24 -0.46 -1.07
N VAL A 87 6.32 -0.18 -0.35
CA VAL A 87 6.49 1.10 0.33
C VAL A 87 7.04 2.09 -0.69
N VAL A 88 6.30 3.17 -0.92
CA VAL A 88 6.72 4.26 -1.79
C VAL A 88 7.46 5.26 -0.91
N SER A 89 8.78 5.17 -0.90
CA SER A 89 9.64 6.09 -0.15
C SER A 89 9.61 7.47 -0.79
N SER A 90 9.72 8.51 0.04
CA SER A 90 9.83 9.92 -0.38
C SER A 90 11.04 10.22 -1.28
N GLU A 91 11.97 9.28 -1.38
CA GLU A 91 13.14 9.34 -2.29
C GLU A 91 12.79 9.03 -3.76
N TYR A 92 11.60 8.51 -4.05
CA TYR A 92 11.16 8.16 -5.40
C TYR A 92 10.19 9.20 -5.96
N ASP A 93 10.30 9.52 -7.24
CA ASP A 93 9.39 10.45 -7.94
C ASP A 93 7.92 9.98 -7.84
N GLU A 94 7.70 8.66 -7.80
CA GLU A 94 6.37 8.06 -7.62
C GLU A 94 5.67 8.46 -6.32
N TYR A 95 6.42 8.93 -5.31
CA TYR A 95 5.85 9.38 -4.05
C TYR A 95 4.95 10.60 -4.23
N GLU A 96 5.47 11.64 -4.90
CA GLU A 96 4.69 12.86 -5.12
C GLU A 96 3.52 12.59 -6.09
N ASP A 97 3.74 11.80 -7.14
CA ASP A 97 2.66 11.35 -8.04
C ASP A 97 1.52 10.65 -7.28
N LEU A 98 1.87 9.72 -6.38
CA LEU A 98 0.90 8.97 -5.59
C LEU A 98 0.16 9.89 -4.60
N LYS A 99 0.90 10.78 -3.95
CA LYS A 99 0.37 11.73 -2.96
C LYS A 99 -0.62 12.71 -3.60
N GLU A 100 -0.30 13.25 -4.77
CA GLU A 100 -1.21 14.13 -5.52
C GLU A 100 -2.51 13.41 -5.91
N MET A 101 -2.40 12.17 -6.40
CA MET A 101 -3.60 11.43 -6.78
C MET A 101 -4.40 10.90 -5.59
N PHE A 102 -3.78 10.65 -4.43
CA PHE A 102 -4.37 9.94 -3.30
C PHE A 102 -5.72 10.54 -2.87
N GLY A 103 -5.80 11.88 -2.80
CA GLY A 103 -7.02 12.59 -2.43
C GLY A 103 -8.19 12.41 -3.41
N THR A 104 -7.89 12.15 -4.69
CA THR A 104 -8.88 11.97 -5.76
C THR A 104 -9.40 10.53 -5.87
N LEU A 105 -8.68 9.57 -5.27
CA LEU A 105 -9.01 8.16 -5.35
C LEU A 105 -10.25 7.82 -4.50
N LYS A 106 -11.00 6.81 -4.96
CA LYS A 106 -12.21 6.33 -4.25
C LYS A 106 -11.80 5.57 -2.99
N VAL A 107 -12.57 5.75 -1.92
CA VAL A 107 -12.37 4.99 -0.67
C VAL A 107 -12.59 3.50 -0.89
N LEU A 108 -11.66 2.67 -0.39
CA LEU A 108 -11.82 1.23 -0.31
C LEU A 108 -12.84 0.90 0.80
N LYS A 109 -13.99 0.35 0.42
CA LYS A 109 -15.00 -0.12 1.38
C LYS A 109 -14.56 -1.45 2.04
N GLY A 110 -15.08 -1.74 3.23
CA GLY A 110 -14.83 -3.01 3.92
C GLY A 110 -13.56 -3.04 4.78
N TYR A 111 -12.73 -2.00 4.71
CA TYR A 111 -11.65 -1.79 5.66
C TYR A 111 -12.20 -1.18 6.96
N TYR A 112 -11.80 -1.77 8.09
CA TYR A 112 -12.06 -1.26 9.43
C TYR A 112 -10.73 -1.27 10.19
N SER A 113 -10.28 -0.10 10.64
CA SER A 113 -9.01 0.02 11.38
C SER A 113 -9.07 -0.77 12.68
N TYR A 114 -8.01 -1.52 12.96
CA TYR A 114 -7.88 -2.31 14.19
C TYR A 114 -7.68 -1.42 15.41
N LYS A 115 -6.91 -0.33 15.26
CA LYS A 115 -6.66 0.62 16.35
C LYS A 115 -7.79 1.66 16.34
N LYS A 116 -8.84 1.41 17.13
CA LYS A 116 -9.77 2.48 17.53
C LYS A 116 -8.94 3.60 18.17
N ARG A 117 -9.19 4.84 17.71
CA ARG A 117 -8.67 6.10 18.27
C ARG A 117 -8.51 6.07 19.78
#